data_AF-A0A350W210-F1
#
_entry.id   AF-A0A350W210-F1
#
_cell.length_a   1.000
_cell.length_b   1.000
_cell.length_c   1.000
_cell.angle_alpha   90.00
_cell.angle_beta   90.00
_cell.angle_gamma   90.00
#
_symmetry.space_group_name_H-M   'P 1'
#
loop_
_entity.id
_entity.type
_entity.pdbx_description
1 polymer ?
#
loop_
_entity_poly.entity_id
_entity_poly.type
_entity_poly.pdbx_seq_one_letter_code
_entity_poly.pdbx_strand_id
1 'polypeptide(L)'
;MKLNRIALLILVCMVFVSFAAADEKVQWTENFMEDARDFSSKGSNTFFILEPGFQSVLEGKEDGKAVQLIITVLDETKKIGDIEAGVVEEKESKNGELVEVSRNFFAISKKTNNVYYFGEDVDIYSKGKIVSHDGAWLAGTNGAKFGLIMPGSILLGARYYQEVAPDVAMDRAEII
;
A
#
# COMPACT_ATOMS: atom_id res chain seq x y z
N MET A 1 12.42 -62.94 -59.48
CA MET A 1 12.27 -62.37 -58.12
C MET A 1 13.35 -61.31 -57.90
N LYS A 2 13.02 -60.03 -58.06
CA LYS A 2 13.91 -58.90 -57.75
C LYS A 2 13.46 -58.33 -56.40
N LEU A 3 14.30 -58.40 -55.37
CA LEU A 3 14.07 -57.69 -54.11
C LEU A 3 14.61 -56.26 -54.26
N ASN A 4 13.71 -55.29 -54.30
CA ASN A 4 14.05 -53.88 -54.17
C ASN A 4 14.37 -53.57 -52.71
N ARG A 5 15.58 -53.06 -52.44
CA ARG A 5 15.93 -52.41 -51.17
C ARG A 5 15.35 -51.00 -51.19
N ILE A 6 14.29 -50.76 -50.44
CA ILE A 6 13.78 -49.41 -50.18
C ILE A 6 14.31 -49.01 -48.80
N ALA A 7 15.25 -48.08 -48.78
CA ALA A 7 15.68 -47.39 -47.57
C ALA A 7 14.55 -46.47 -47.11
N LEU A 8 14.00 -46.75 -45.92
CA LEU A 8 13.00 -45.92 -45.27
C LEU A 8 13.73 -44.78 -44.55
N LEU A 9 13.82 -43.61 -45.18
CA LEU A 9 14.32 -42.39 -44.54
C LEU A 9 13.15 -41.76 -43.77
N ILE A 10 13.10 -41.97 -42.46
CA ILE A 10 12.12 -41.32 -41.58
C ILE A 10 12.59 -39.87 -41.38
N LEU A 11 11.94 -38.93 -42.06
CA LEU A 11 12.12 -37.50 -41.82
C LEU A 11 11.34 -37.12 -40.55
N VAL A 12 12.04 -37.02 -39.42
CA VAL A 12 11.47 -36.47 -38.18
C VAL A 12 11.51 -34.94 -38.30
N CYS A 13 10.38 -34.32 -38.64
CA CYS A 13 10.20 -32.88 -38.47
C CYS A 13 10.09 -32.56 -36.98
N MET A 14 11.21 -32.18 -36.34
CA MET A 14 11.17 -31.50 -35.05
C MET A 14 10.58 -30.10 -35.26
N VAL A 15 9.33 -29.92 -34.86
CA VAL A 15 8.76 -28.59 -34.68
C VAL A 15 9.41 -27.99 -33.44
N PHE A 16 10.39 -27.11 -33.62
CA PHE A 16 10.88 -26.25 -32.55
C PHE A 16 9.81 -25.22 -32.25
N VAL A 17 9.03 -25.45 -31.20
CA VAL A 17 8.21 -24.40 -30.60
C VAL A 17 9.16 -23.52 -29.79
N SER A 18 9.56 -22.39 -30.37
CA SER A 18 10.25 -21.35 -29.63
C SER A 18 9.24 -20.72 -28.66
N PHE A 19 9.29 -21.10 -27.38
CA PHE A 19 8.73 -20.29 -26.33
C PHE A 19 9.60 -19.03 -26.24
N ALA A 20 9.14 -17.95 -26.87
CA ALA A 20 9.59 -16.63 -26.46
C ALA A 20 9.18 -16.48 -25.00
N ALA A 21 10.16 -16.40 -24.09
CA ALA A 21 9.89 -15.97 -22.73
C ALA A 21 9.29 -14.57 -22.85
N ALA A 22 7.99 -14.46 -22.61
CA ALA A 22 7.39 -13.17 -22.40
C ALA A 22 8.16 -12.53 -21.25
N ASP A 23 8.63 -11.31 -21.44
CA ASP A 23 9.16 -10.46 -20.39
C ASP A 23 7.98 -10.21 -19.44
N GLU A 24 7.74 -11.13 -18.49
CA GLU A 24 6.72 -10.97 -17.46
C GLU A 24 7.16 -9.78 -16.63
N LYS A 25 6.65 -8.60 -17.00
CA LYS A 25 6.73 -7.42 -16.14
C LYS A 25 6.26 -7.86 -14.77
N VAL A 26 7.18 -7.85 -13.80
CA VAL A 26 6.89 -8.22 -12.42
C VAL A 26 5.69 -7.40 -11.96
N GLN A 27 4.59 -8.10 -11.68
CA GLN A 27 3.31 -7.48 -11.38
C GLN A 27 3.30 -6.96 -9.95
N TRP A 28 2.65 -5.81 -9.74
CA TRP A 28 2.41 -5.24 -8.41
C TRP A 28 1.06 -5.73 -7.89
N THR A 29 1.03 -6.15 -6.63
CA THR A 29 -0.24 -6.58 -6.00
C THR A 29 -1.08 -5.35 -5.65
N GLU A 30 -2.28 -5.26 -6.21
CA GLU A 30 -3.25 -4.18 -5.96
C GLU A 30 -4.60 -4.66 -5.41
N ASN A 31 -4.85 -5.98 -5.37
CA ASN A 31 -6.09 -6.56 -4.83
C ASN A 31 -5.71 -7.64 -3.81
N PHE A 32 -6.18 -7.47 -2.57
CA PHE A 32 -5.76 -8.29 -1.42
C PHE A 32 -6.80 -9.33 -0.97
N MET A 33 -8.00 -9.33 -1.58
CA MET A 33 -9.06 -10.33 -1.34
C MET A 33 -9.48 -10.47 0.14
N GLU A 34 -9.36 -9.41 0.93
CA GLU A 34 -9.79 -9.39 2.34
C GLU A 34 -11.32 -9.26 2.46
N ASP A 35 -11.88 -9.86 3.52
CA ASP A 35 -13.28 -9.70 3.90
C ASP A 35 -13.41 -8.58 4.94
N ALA A 36 -14.38 -7.68 4.75
CA ALA A 36 -14.58 -6.54 5.64
C ALA A 36 -14.73 -6.94 7.13
N ARG A 37 -15.27 -8.14 7.42
CA ARG A 37 -15.49 -8.65 8.78
C ARG A 37 -14.19 -9.01 9.51
N ASP A 38 -13.13 -9.24 8.76
CA ASP A 38 -11.82 -9.62 9.30
C ASP A 38 -11.01 -8.40 9.73
N PHE A 39 -11.44 -7.19 9.40
CA PHE A 39 -10.77 -5.97 9.85
C PHE A 39 -11.06 -5.63 11.31
N SER A 40 -10.04 -5.06 11.95
CA SER A 40 -10.09 -4.43 13.25
C SER A 40 -9.54 -3.01 13.15
N SER A 41 -10.22 -2.05 13.77
CA SER A 41 -9.78 -0.66 13.87
C SER A 41 -8.65 -0.44 14.89
N LYS A 42 -8.33 -1.47 15.67
CA LYS A 42 -7.30 -1.47 16.71
C LYS A 42 -6.49 -2.76 16.65
N GLY A 43 -5.23 -2.71 17.09
CA GLY A 43 -4.35 -3.87 17.12
C GLY A 43 -2.90 -3.49 16.94
N SER A 44 -2.04 -4.49 16.76
CA SER A 44 -0.64 -4.27 16.42
C SER A 44 -0.06 -5.34 15.50
N ASN A 45 0.72 -4.87 14.54
CA ASN A 45 1.66 -5.61 13.73
C ASN A 45 3.07 -5.40 14.32
N THR A 46 4.02 -6.31 14.07
CA THR A 46 5.42 -6.19 14.51
C THR A 46 6.06 -4.83 14.20
N PHE A 47 5.66 -4.20 13.10
CA PHE A 47 6.22 -2.92 12.63
C PHE A 47 5.21 -1.77 12.62
N PHE A 48 3.99 -1.98 13.10
CA PHE A 48 2.93 -0.97 13.07
C PHE A 48 1.97 -1.13 14.24
N ILE A 49 1.86 -0.12 15.10
CA ILE A 49 0.97 -0.13 16.27
C ILE A 49 -0.24 0.74 15.96
N LEU A 50 -1.43 0.14 15.99
CA LEU A 50 -2.73 0.80 15.81
C LEU A 50 -3.53 0.77 17.13
N GLU A 51 -2.84 0.85 18.26
CA GLU A 51 -3.48 0.93 19.58
C GLU A 51 -3.69 2.39 19.99
N PRO A 52 -4.91 2.83 20.32
CA PRO A 52 -5.16 4.20 20.75
C PRO A 52 -4.25 4.68 21.88
N GLY A 53 -3.74 5.90 21.74
CA GLY A 53 -2.77 6.50 22.66
C GLY A 53 -1.32 6.18 22.33
N PHE A 54 -1.04 5.25 21.40
CA PHE A 54 0.31 5.11 20.86
C PHE A 54 0.72 6.39 20.11
N GLN A 55 1.92 6.86 20.39
CA GLN A 55 2.48 8.06 19.78
C GLN A 55 3.94 7.85 19.39
N SER A 56 4.30 8.37 18.21
CA SER A 56 5.68 8.52 17.76
C SER A 56 5.96 9.98 17.47
N VAL A 57 7.15 10.44 17.84
CA VAL A 57 7.67 11.78 17.49
C VAL A 57 8.95 11.57 16.70
N LEU A 58 8.94 12.01 15.46
CA LEU A 58 10.09 11.94 14.55
C LEU A 58 10.61 13.35 14.30
N GLU A 59 11.91 13.54 14.44
CA GLU A 59 12.56 14.83 14.27
C GLU A 59 13.72 14.70 13.29
N GLY A 60 13.88 15.71 12.43
CA GLY A 60 14.88 15.68 11.39
C GLY A 60 15.10 17.03 10.75
N LYS A 61 15.73 16.99 9.57
CA LYS A 61 15.92 18.17 8.73
C LYS A 61 15.59 17.83 7.28
N GLU A 62 14.88 18.74 6.63
CA GLU A 62 14.55 18.69 5.21
C GLU A 62 14.87 20.06 4.61
N ASP A 63 15.63 20.09 3.52
CA ASP A 63 16.10 21.34 2.87
C ASP A 63 16.70 22.36 3.85
N GLY A 64 17.41 21.87 4.87
CA GLY A 64 18.03 22.69 5.91
C GLY A 64 17.06 23.25 6.97
N LYS A 65 15.75 23.00 6.86
CA LYS A 65 14.74 23.36 7.86
C LYS A 65 14.60 22.23 8.87
N ALA A 66 14.37 22.55 10.13
CA ALA A 66 13.99 21.56 11.13
C ALA A 66 12.58 21.06 10.82
N VAL A 67 12.37 19.74 10.85
CA VAL A 67 11.07 19.11 10.65
C VAL A 67 10.75 18.26 11.87
N GLN A 68 9.50 18.31 12.31
CA GLN A 68 8.94 17.44 13.34
C GLN A 68 7.64 16.84 12.82
N LEU A 69 7.51 15.51 12.97
CA LEU A 69 6.29 14.77 12.69
C LEU A 69 5.82 14.08 13.97
N ILE A 70 4.60 14.41 14.41
CA ILE A 70 3.95 13.75 15.53
C ILE A 70 2.85 12.85 14.98
N ILE A 71 2.98 11.55 15.20
CA ILE A 71 2.03 10.52 14.75
C ILE A 71 1.32 9.99 15.98
N THR A 72 0.00 10.12 16.06
CA THR A 72 -0.80 9.67 17.21
C THR A 72 -1.96 8.79 16.75
N VAL A 73 -2.05 7.58 17.31
CA VAL A 73 -3.25 6.74 17.15
C VAL A 73 -4.34 7.27 18.07
N LEU A 74 -5.44 7.75 17.51
CA LEU A 74 -6.55 8.32 18.26
C LEU A 74 -7.50 7.22 18.75
N ASP A 75 -8.27 7.49 19.82
CA ASP A 75 -9.40 6.63 20.22
C ASP A 75 -10.64 6.97 19.39
N GLU A 76 -10.47 6.98 18.07
CA GLU A 76 -11.48 7.36 17.10
C GLU A 76 -11.47 6.38 15.93
N THR A 77 -12.63 6.20 15.29
CA THR A 77 -12.79 5.36 14.12
C THR A 77 -13.54 6.09 13.02
N LYS A 78 -13.30 5.70 11.76
CA LYS A 78 -14.03 6.16 10.58
C LYS A 78 -14.65 4.97 9.87
N LYS A 79 -15.95 5.06 9.58
CA LYS A 79 -16.64 4.06 8.76
C LYS A 79 -16.37 4.31 7.27
N ILE A 80 -15.83 3.31 6.58
CA ILE A 80 -15.49 3.35 5.16
C ILE A 80 -16.14 2.12 4.50
N GLY A 81 -17.28 2.33 3.86
CA GLY A 81 -18.14 1.22 3.41
C GLY A 81 -18.58 0.35 4.60
N ASP A 82 -18.27 -0.93 4.55
CA ASP A 82 -18.56 -1.91 5.62
C ASP A 82 -17.41 -2.08 6.62
N ILE A 83 -16.37 -1.27 6.52
CA ILE A 83 -15.15 -1.36 7.33
C ILE A 83 -15.16 -0.24 8.37
N GLU A 84 -14.77 -0.57 9.59
CA GLU A 84 -14.45 0.41 10.63
C GLU A 84 -12.93 0.53 10.74
N ALA A 85 -12.38 1.66 10.29
CA ALA A 85 -10.95 1.94 10.30
C ALA A 85 -10.59 2.79 11.53
N GLY A 86 -9.45 2.50 12.16
CA GLY A 86 -8.86 3.35 13.20
C GLY A 86 -8.27 4.61 12.60
N VAL A 87 -8.27 5.70 13.37
CA VAL A 87 -7.74 7.00 12.92
C VAL A 87 -6.36 7.24 13.52
N VAL A 88 -5.39 7.52 12.65
CA VAL A 88 -4.05 7.98 13.01
C VAL A 88 -3.89 9.42 12.56
N GLU A 89 -3.66 10.33 13.50
CA GLU A 89 -3.41 11.74 13.19
C GLU A 89 -1.90 11.96 13.05
N GLU A 90 -1.50 12.59 11.95
CA GLU A 90 -0.15 13.08 11.76
C GLU A 90 -0.15 14.60 11.76
N LYS A 91 0.78 15.19 12.51
CA LYS A 91 1.00 16.63 12.56
C LYS A 91 2.44 16.94 12.16
N GLU A 92 2.61 17.56 11.01
CA GLU A 92 3.92 17.97 10.50
C GLU A 92 4.17 19.46 10.77
N SER A 93 5.34 19.78 11.32
CA SER A 93 5.79 21.16 11.53
C SER A 93 7.18 21.40 10.95
N LYS A 94 7.38 22.55 10.29
CA LYS A 94 8.68 23.00 9.75
C LYS A 94 9.12 24.27 10.47
N ASN A 95 10.31 24.24 11.08
CA ASN A 95 10.83 25.29 11.96
C ASN A 95 9.84 25.72 13.07
N GLY A 96 9.04 24.77 13.57
CA GLY A 96 8.02 25.01 14.60
C GLY A 96 6.71 25.62 14.08
N GLU A 97 6.56 25.86 12.78
CA GLU A 97 5.28 26.23 12.16
C GLU A 97 4.57 24.97 11.67
N LEU A 98 3.30 24.78 12.06
CA LEU A 98 2.45 23.70 11.55
C LEU A 98 2.23 23.89 10.05
N VAL A 99 2.58 22.87 9.27
CA VAL A 99 2.45 22.88 7.81
C VAL A 99 1.38 21.92 7.31
N GLU A 100 1.11 20.84 8.04
CA GLU A 100 0.13 19.84 7.64
C GLU A 100 -0.45 19.12 8.86
N VAL A 101 -1.73 18.79 8.78
CA VAL A 101 -2.39 17.79 9.62
C VAL A 101 -3.12 16.81 8.72
N SER A 102 -2.81 15.52 8.82
CA SER A 102 -3.54 14.46 8.15
C SER A 102 -4.20 13.51 9.13
N ARG A 103 -5.37 12.99 8.77
CA ARG A 103 -6.09 11.95 9.50
C ARG A 103 -6.19 10.73 8.62
N ASN A 104 -5.37 9.75 8.94
CA ASN A 104 -5.12 8.55 8.17
C ASN A 104 -5.97 7.39 8.69
N PHE A 105 -6.57 6.62 7.77
CA PHE A 105 -7.52 5.57 8.10
C PHE A 105 -6.91 4.19 7.88
N PHE A 106 -6.67 3.45 8.96
CA PHE A 106 -6.05 2.13 8.91
C PHE A 106 -6.94 1.05 9.50
N ALA A 107 -6.79 -0.17 9.01
CA ALA A 107 -7.34 -1.35 9.67
C ALA A 107 -6.37 -2.52 9.60
N ILE A 108 -6.38 -3.37 10.62
CA ILE A 108 -5.54 -4.57 10.69
C ILE A 108 -6.40 -5.81 10.47
N SER A 109 -5.94 -6.73 9.63
CA SER A 109 -6.62 -8.02 9.42
C SER A 109 -6.36 -8.93 10.61
N LYS A 110 -7.43 -9.42 11.24
CA LYS A 110 -7.39 -10.39 12.35
C LYS A 110 -6.81 -11.74 11.92
N LYS A 111 -6.77 -12.02 10.62
CA LYS A 111 -6.30 -13.29 10.05
C LYS A 111 -4.83 -13.26 9.67
N THR A 112 -4.42 -12.21 8.97
CA THR A 112 -3.08 -12.11 8.38
C THR A 112 -2.15 -11.19 9.16
N ASN A 113 -2.68 -10.40 10.08
CA ASN A 113 -1.99 -9.29 10.76
C ASN A 113 -1.43 -8.22 9.80
N ASN A 114 -1.90 -8.22 8.55
CA ASN A 114 -1.63 -7.16 7.57
C ASN A 114 -2.34 -5.88 8.01
N VAL A 115 -1.67 -4.75 7.86
CA VAL A 115 -2.24 -3.41 8.05
C VAL A 115 -2.54 -2.84 6.68
N TYR A 116 -3.77 -2.36 6.50
CA TYR A 116 -4.26 -1.76 5.27
C TYR A 116 -4.58 -0.29 5.48
N TYR A 117 -4.35 0.51 4.44
CA TYR A 117 -4.54 1.94 4.44
C TYR A 117 -5.67 2.32 3.48
N PHE A 118 -6.67 3.00 4.02
CA PHE A 118 -7.94 3.29 3.36
C PHE A 118 -8.07 4.74 2.90
N GLY A 119 -7.03 5.54 3.11
CA GLY A 119 -6.96 6.94 2.71
C GLY A 119 -6.83 7.90 3.89
N GLU A 120 -6.96 9.17 3.58
CA GLU A 120 -6.70 10.28 4.49
C GLU A 120 -7.56 11.50 4.19
N ASP A 121 -7.88 12.23 5.25
CA ASP A 121 -8.28 13.63 5.17
C ASP A 121 -7.02 14.48 5.45
N VAL A 122 -6.73 15.49 4.62
CA VAL A 122 -5.51 16.32 4.72
C VAL A 122 -5.88 17.79 4.84
N ASP A 123 -5.23 18.49 5.76
CA ASP A 123 -5.28 19.95 5.91
C ASP A 123 -3.87 20.54 5.78
N ILE A 124 -3.63 21.27 4.69
CA ILE A 124 -2.35 21.97 4.47
C ILE A 124 -2.46 23.40 4.99
N TYR A 125 -1.49 23.81 5.79
CA TYR A 125 -1.47 25.10 6.47
C TYR A 125 -0.46 26.09 5.86
N SER A 126 -0.86 27.35 5.81
CA SER A 126 0.04 28.48 5.61
C SER A 126 -0.37 29.64 6.51
N LYS A 127 0.57 30.15 7.32
CA LYS A 127 0.32 31.25 8.26
C LYS A 127 -0.86 30.95 9.20
N GLY A 128 -0.95 29.71 9.67
CA GLY A 128 -1.98 29.23 10.59
C GLY A 128 -3.39 29.10 10.00
N LYS A 129 -3.53 29.11 8.67
CA LYS A 129 -4.81 28.90 7.98
C LYS A 129 -4.70 27.70 7.05
N ILE A 130 -5.78 26.92 6.95
CA ILE A 130 -5.91 25.88 5.94
C ILE A 130 -5.98 26.57 4.56
N VAL A 131 -5.13 26.12 3.65
CA VAL A 131 -5.03 26.65 2.28
C VAL A 131 -5.31 25.61 1.21
N SER A 132 -5.21 24.32 1.54
CA SER A 132 -5.50 23.23 0.62
C SER A 132 -5.84 21.93 1.38
N HIS A 133 -6.43 20.99 0.65
CA HIS A 133 -6.66 19.59 1.06
C HIS A 133 -6.02 18.62 0.06
N ASP A 134 -5.01 19.09 -0.70
CA ASP A 134 -4.30 18.27 -1.67
C ASP A 134 -3.70 17.03 -0.98
N GLY A 135 -3.75 15.89 -1.65
CA GLY A 135 -3.35 14.60 -1.08
C GLY A 135 -4.53 13.79 -0.53
N ALA A 136 -5.62 14.43 -0.09
CA ALA A 136 -6.76 13.70 0.47
C ALA A 136 -7.40 12.70 -0.51
N TRP A 137 -7.59 11.46 -0.05
CA TRP A 137 -8.26 10.41 -0.81
C TRP A 137 -8.98 9.42 0.13
N LEU A 138 -9.98 8.71 -0.40
CA LEU A 138 -10.72 7.71 0.38
C LEU A 138 -11.07 6.50 -0.47
N ALA A 139 -10.74 5.30 0.01
CA ALA A 139 -11.10 4.05 -0.64
C ALA A 139 -12.62 3.99 -0.93
N GLY A 140 -12.98 3.55 -2.13
CA GLY A 140 -14.36 3.51 -2.62
C GLY A 140 -14.85 4.80 -3.29
N THR A 141 -14.02 5.85 -3.36
CA THR A 141 -14.33 7.10 -4.07
C THR A 141 -13.44 7.26 -5.30
N ASN A 142 -13.96 7.76 -6.43
CA ASN A 142 -13.19 8.08 -7.64
C ASN A 142 -12.25 6.97 -8.15
N GLY A 143 -12.61 5.70 -7.95
CA GLY A 143 -11.78 4.56 -8.34
C GLY A 143 -10.66 4.20 -7.35
N ALA A 144 -10.55 4.92 -6.22
CA ALA A 144 -9.57 4.64 -5.19
C ALA A 144 -9.87 3.33 -4.44
N LYS A 145 -8.81 2.59 -4.11
CA LYS A 145 -8.85 1.33 -3.36
C LYS A 145 -7.83 1.40 -2.22
N PHE A 146 -8.10 0.66 -1.15
CA PHE A 146 -7.13 0.51 -0.07
C PHE A 146 -5.90 -0.28 -0.53
N GLY A 147 -4.75 0.04 0.04
CA GLY A 147 -3.51 -0.69 -0.17
C GLY A 147 -3.01 -1.37 1.10
N LEU A 148 -1.96 -2.18 0.97
CA LEU A 148 -1.28 -2.83 2.08
C LEU A 148 -0.16 -1.91 2.57
N ILE A 149 -0.28 -1.31 3.75
CA ILE A 149 0.78 -0.43 4.29
C ILE A 149 1.88 -1.23 4.98
N MET A 150 1.51 -2.29 5.71
CA MET A 150 2.46 -3.11 6.46
C MET A 150 2.04 -4.59 6.49
N PRO A 151 2.81 -5.51 5.89
CA PRO A 151 2.49 -6.93 5.91
C PRO A 151 2.67 -7.55 7.31
N GLY A 152 1.79 -8.48 7.67
CA GLY A 152 1.88 -9.35 8.85
C GLY A 152 2.95 -10.43 8.74
N SER A 153 3.37 -10.76 7.52
CA SER A 153 4.49 -11.66 7.26
C SER A 153 5.37 -11.08 6.16
N ILE A 154 6.66 -10.93 6.47
CA ILE A 154 7.63 -10.37 5.54
C ILE A 154 8.02 -11.45 4.52
N LEU A 155 7.78 -11.16 3.24
CA LEU A 155 8.17 -12.00 2.12
C LEU A 155 9.14 -11.21 1.22
N LEU A 156 10.41 -11.62 1.20
CA LEU A 156 11.42 -10.98 0.34
C LEU A 156 10.99 -11.00 -1.13
N GLY A 157 11.15 -9.88 -1.81
CA GLY A 157 10.72 -9.65 -3.19
C GLY A 157 9.22 -9.39 -3.36
N ALA A 158 8.41 -9.38 -2.28
CA ALA A 158 7.01 -9.00 -2.37
C ALA A 158 6.88 -7.54 -2.80
N ARG A 159 5.97 -7.29 -3.74
CA ARG A 159 5.69 -5.99 -4.36
C ARG A 159 4.20 -5.71 -4.32
N TYR A 160 3.81 -4.60 -3.69
CA TYR A 160 2.40 -4.26 -3.49
C TYR A 160 2.19 -2.74 -3.50
N TYR A 161 0.96 -2.34 -3.80
CA TYR A 161 0.51 -0.96 -3.62
C TYR A 161 0.19 -0.70 -2.15
N GLN A 162 0.68 0.42 -1.65
CA GLN A 162 0.29 1.01 -0.37
C GLN A 162 -0.91 1.93 -0.56
N GLU A 163 -1.00 2.56 -1.73
CA GLU A 163 -2.08 3.46 -2.10
C GLU A 163 -2.49 3.23 -3.55
N VAL A 164 -3.79 3.25 -3.80
CA VAL A 164 -4.35 3.17 -5.15
C VAL A 164 -5.42 4.24 -5.25
N ALA A 165 -5.03 5.48 -5.52
CA ALA A 165 -5.92 6.63 -5.69
C ALA A 165 -5.58 7.36 -7.00
N PRO A 166 -6.25 7.01 -8.13
CA PRO A 166 -5.95 7.59 -9.43
C PRO A 166 -5.93 9.13 -9.39
N ASP A 167 -4.92 9.71 -10.03
CA ASP A 167 -4.65 11.16 -10.08
C ASP A 167 -4.33 11.84 -8.74
N VAL A 168 -4.32 11.11 -7.62
CA VAL A 168 -3.97 11.62 -6.29
C VAL A 168 -2.68 10.97 -5.77
N ALA A 169 -2.67 9.65 -5.57
CA ALA A 169 -1.54 8.92 -4.99
C ALA A 169 -1.50 7.45 -5.45
N MET A 170 -0.31 6.93 -5.76
CA MET A 170 -0.11 5.58 -6.34
C MET A 170 1.14 4.91 -5.76
N ASP A 171 1.26 4.96 -4.43
CA ASP A 171 2.43 4.54 -3.69
C ASP A 171 2.56 3.01 -3.61
N ARG A 172 3.82 2.57 -3.58
CA ARG A 172 4.21 1.16 -3.75
C ARG A 172 5.42 0.83 -2.88
N ALA A 173 5.40 -0.38 -2.33
CA ALA A 173 6.51 -0.91 -1.56
C ALA A 173 7.01 -2.25 -2.09
N GLU A 174 8.33 -2.39 -2.11
CA GLU A 174 9.04 -3.65 -2.36
C GLU A 174 9.82 -4.04 -1.10
N ILE A 175 9.72 -5.31 -0.71
CA ILE A 175 10.52 -5.86 0.39
C ILE A 175 11.84 -6.37 -0.18
N ILE A 176 12.96 -5.79 0.24
CA ILE A 176 14.33 -6.13 -0.21
C ILE A 176 15.18 -6.75 0.90
#